data_AF-A0A380Q723-F1
#
_entry.id   AF-A0A380Q723-F1
#
_cell.length_a   1.000
_cell.length_b   1.000
_cell.length_c   1.000
_cell.angle_alpha   90.00
_cell.angle_beta   90.00
_cell.angle_gamma   90.00
#
_symmetry.space_group_name_H-M   'P 1'
#
loop_
_entity.id
_entity.type
_entity.pdbx_description
1 polymer ?
#
loop_
_entity_poly.entity_id
_entity_poly.type
_entity_poly.pdbx_seq_one_letter_code
_entity_poly.pdbx_strand_id
1 'polypeptide(L)'
;MQLNRALPLTYDKSNKKIVAGQTFHDLIEIDDSPDFLYELLTDLNVETELSIILNKYKIVAEESSYDINEIIENLLEEKIIIHVWQPDRYDRHRLFFELSKDNHETTMSALSLATVGIMGTGGIGSNVAILLAAAGLANSR
;
A
#
# COMPACT_ATOMS: atom_id res chain seq x y z
N MET A 1 6.19 -1.94 -1.22
CA MET A 1 5.74 -1.41 0.09
C MET A 1 6.82 -0.49 0.61
N GLN A 2 6.48 0.55 1.36
CA GLN A 2 7.43 1.43 2.02
C GLN A 2 6.91 1.86 3.39
N LEU A 3 7.80 2.42 4.20
CA LEU A 3 7.43 3.09 5.44
C LEU A 3 6.44 4.23 5.19
N ASN A 4 5.40 4.33 6.03
CA ASN A 4 4.46 5.45 5.94
C ASN A 4 5.16 6.77 6.33
N ARG A 5 5.51 7.60 5.33
CA ARG A 5 6.22 8.87 5.55
C ARG A 5 5.42 9.91 6.32
N ALA A 6 4.10 9.72 6.48
CA ALA A 6 3.27 10.57 7.33
C ALA A 6 3.43 10.22 8.83
N LEU A 7 3.97 9.04 9.16
CA LEU A 7 4.20 8.58 10.51
C LEU A 7 5.69 8.69 10.85
N PRO A 8 6.10 9.70 11.65
CA PRO A 8 7.47 9.78 12.13
C PRO A 8 7.76 8.60 13.05
N LEU A 9 8.93 8.00 12.90
CA LEU A 9 9.29 6.76 13.55
C LEU A 9 10.52 6.97 14.43
N THR A 10 10.41 6.61 15.70
CA THR A 10 11.48 6.76 16.70
C THR A 10 11.74 5.41 17.34
N TYR A 11 13.02 5.05 17.49
CA TYR A 11 13.43 3.85 18.20
C TYR A 11 14.14 4.20 19.49
N ASP A 12 13.56 3.76 20.60
CA ASP A 12 14.17 3.82 21.92
C ASP A 12 14.90 2.51 22.21
N LYS A 13 16.22 2.53 22.00
CA LYS A 13 17.11 1.40 22.27
C LYS A 13 17.16 1.00 23.74
N SER A 14 16.94 1.95 24.66
CA SER A 14 17.03 1.67 26.10
C SER A 14 15.81 0.88 26.59
N ASN A 15 14.65 1.12 25.99
CA ASN A 15 13.40 0.46 26.33
C ASN A 15 12.95 -0.60 25.31
N LYS A 16 13.75 -0.87 24.27
CA LYS A 16 13.40 -1.75 23.13
C LYS A 16 12.00 -1.44 22.59
N LYS A 17 11.76 -0.16 22.33
CA LYS A 17 10.44 0.35 21.97
C LYS A 17 10.49 1.09 20.66
N ILE A 18 9.54 0.79 19.78
CA ILE A 18 9.32 1.53 18.54
C ILE A 18 8.07 2.39 18.73
N VAL A 19 8.21 3.68 18.45
CA VAL A 19 7.11 4.64 18.50
C VAL A 19 6.90 5.20 17.11
N ALA A 20 5.71 4.99 16.55
CA ALA A 20 5.27 5.56 15.29
C ALA A 20 4.17 6.60 15.56
N GLY A 21 4.31 7.79 14.97
CA GLY A 21 3.36 8.89 15.15
C GLY A 21 3.87 10.01 16.07
N GLN A 22 3.20 11.16 16.00
CA GLN A 22 3.54 12.38 16.75
C GLN A 22 2.38 12.92 17.59
N THR A 23 1.15 12.52 17.28
CA THR A 23 -0.06 12.98 17.96
C THR A 23 -0.74 11.82 18.66
N PHE A 24 -1.50 12.10 19.72
CA PHE A 24 -2.21 11.08 20.51
C PHE A 24 -3.17 10.21 19.69
N HIS A 25 -3.69 10.71 18.56
CA HIS A 25 -4.63 9.98 17.72
C HIS A 25 -3.98 8.99 16.76
N ASP A 26 -2.69 9.19 16.45
CA ASP A 26 -1.94 8.38 15.48
C ASP A 26 -0.71 7.71 16.14
N LEU A 27 -0.66 7.68 17.48
CA LEU A 27 0.45 7.13 18.25
C LEU A 27 0.31 5.61 18.35
N ILE A 28 1.27 4.90 17.76
CA ILE A 28 1.40 3.47 17.86
C ILE A 28 2.70 3.16 18.57
N GLU A 29 2.60 2.37 19.64
CA GLU A 29 3.72 1.99 20.48
C GLU A 29 3.89 0.47 20.41
N ILE A 30 5.05 0.04 19.92
CA ILE A 30 5.43 -1.37 19.91
C ILE A 30 6.45 -1.56 21.03
N ASP A 31 5.99 -2.15 22.11
CA ASP A 31 6.83 -2.53 23.26
C ASP A 31 7.53 -3.88 23.01
N ASP A 32 8.67 -4.08 23.66
CA ASP A 32 9.52 -5.29 23.55
C ASP A 32 9.85 -5.67 22.10
N SER A 33 10.11 -4.67 21.27
CA SER A 33 10.39 -4.87 19.85
C SER A 33 11.74 -5.56 19.66
N PRO A 34 11.84 -6.59 18.80
CA PRO A 34 13.12 -7.22 18.51
C PRO A 34 14.03 -6.26 17.73
N ASP A 35 15.35 -6.34 17.98
CA ASP A 35 16.31 -5.38 17.41
C ASP A 35 16.31 -5.34 15.87
N PHE A 36 16.02 -6.49 15.23
CA PHE A 36 15.95 -6.57 13.78
C PHE A 36 14.78 -5.78 13.19
N LEU A 37 13.70 -5.53 13.96
CA LEU A 37 12.52 -4.81 13.48
C LEU A 37 12.86 -3.36 13.16
N TYR A 38 13.73 -2.73 13.95
CA TYR A 38 14.22 -1.38 13.65
C TYR A 38 14.99 -1.33 12.33
N GLU A 39 15.88 -2.31 12.10
CA GLU A 39 16.64 -2.39 10.86
C GLU A 39 15.74 -2.67 9.66
N LEU A 40 14.75 -3.57 9.81
CA LEU A 40 13.74 -3.86 8.81
C LEU A 40 12.97 -2.60 8.40
N LEU A 41 12.48 -1.82 9.37
CA LEU A 41 11.76 -0.57 9.10
C LEU A 41 12.66 0.47 8.43
N THR A 42 13.94 0.51 8.79
CA THR A 42 14.92 1.40 8.16
C THR A 42 15.14 1.02 6.69
N ASP A 43 15.28 -0.27 6.38
CA ASP A 43 15.41 -0.77 5.01
C ASP A 43 14.14 -0.54 4.19
N LEU A 44 12.95 -0.65 4.80
CA LEU A 44 11.66 -0.34 4.17
C LEU A 44 11.45 1.16 3.90
N ASN A 45 12.29 2.04 4.46
CA ASN A 45 12.27 3.47 4.14
C ASN A 45 13.00 3.79 2.82
N VAL A 46 13.83 2.87 2.33
CA VAL A 46 14.56 3.00 1.07
C VAL A 46 13.79 2.30 -0.05
N GLU A 47 13.88 2.81 -1.27
CA GLU A 47 13.25 2.23 -2.45
C GLU A 47 13.99 0.94 -2.86
N THR A 48 13.66 -0.17 -2.18
CA THR A 48 14.23 -1.50 -2.38
C THR A 48 13.12 -2.52 -2.58
N GLU A 49 13.39 -3.57 -3.37
CA GLU A 49 12.42 -4.63 -3.64
C GLU A 49 12.09 -5.41 -2.36
N LEU A 50 10.80 -5.57 -2.06
CA LEU A 50 10.32 -6.22 -0.83
C LEU A 50 10.85 -7.65 -0.69
N SER A 51 10.92 -8.41 -1.79
CA SER A 51 11.43 -9.79 -1.81
C SER A 51 12.86 -9.91 -1.27
N ILE A 52 13.72 -8.92 -1.56
CA ILE A 52 15.10 -8.87 -1.09
C ILE A 52 15.14 -8.61 0.41
N ILE A 53 14.34 -7.65 0.88
CA ILE A 53 14.23 -7.31 2.30
C ILE A 53 13.72 -8.52 3.11
N LEU A 54 12.64 -9.16 2.65
CA LEU A 54 12.07 -10.33 3.35
C LEU A 54 13.09 -11.47 3.45
N ASN A 55 13.80 -11.78 2.36
CA ASN A 55 14.83 -12.82 2.39
C ASN A 55 16.00 -12.48 3.32
N LYS A 56 16.37 -11.20 3.45
CA LYS A 56 17.42 -10.75 4.36
C LYS A 56 17.04 -10.98 5.82
N TYR A 57 15.79 -10.68 6.20
CA TYR A 57 15.33 -10.74 7.59
C TYR A 57 14.68 -12.06 7.98
N LYS A 58 14.36 -12.94 7.02
CA LYS A 58 13.73 -14.24 7.29
C LYS A 58 14.50 -15.08 8.31
N ILE A 59 15.81 -15.25 8.12
CA ILE A 59 16.66 -16.06 9.02
C ILE A 59 16.70 -15.43 10.43
N VAL A 60 16.90 -14.11 10.50
CA VAL A 60 17.01 -13.38 11.78
C VAL A 60 15.69 -13.39 12.56
N ALA A 61 14.56 -13.30 11.85
CA ALA A 61 13.23 -13.40 12.43
C ALA A 61 12.98 -14.83 12.97
N GLU A 62 13.27 -15.86 12.19
CA GLU A 62 13.13 -17.26 12.59
C GLU A 62 14.00 -17.59 13.82
N GLU A 63 15.26 -17.12 13.86
CA GLU A 63 16.16 -17.26 15.02
C GLU A 63 15.60 -16.58 16.28
N SER A 64 14.84 -15.50 16.09
CA SER A 64 14.18 -14.76 17.17
C SER A 64 12.77 -15.30 17.48
N SER A 65 12.35 -16.42 16.88
CA SER A 65 11.01 -17.03 17.00
C SER A 65 9.85 -16.16 16.47
N TYR A 66 10.09 -15.37 15.43
CA TYR A 66 9.08 -14.58 14.73
C TYR A 66 8.90 -15.04 13.27
N ASP A 67 7.69 -14.89 12.73
CA ASP A 67 7.44 -15.01 11.28
C ASP A 67 7.49 -13.62 10.63
N ILE A 68 8.38 -13.45 9.66
CA ILE A 68 8.55 -12.19 8.95
C ILE A 68 7.28 -11.78 8.16
N ASN A 69 6.50 -12.74 7.67
CA ASN A 69 5.27 -12.44 6.93
C ASN A 69 4.20 -11.91 7.87
N GLU A 70 4.03 -12.54 9.04
CA GLU A 70 3.09 -12.10 10.08
C GLU A 70 3.44 -10.69 10.57
N ILE A 71 4.74 -10.39 10.76
CA ILE A 71 5.20 -9.04 11.11
C ILE A 71 4.77 -8.02 10.05
N ILE A 72 4.95 -8.34 8.76
CA ILE A 72 4.62 -7.42 7.67
C ILE A 72 3.11 -7.20 7.57
N GLU A 73 2.31 -8.25 7.74
CA GLU A 73 0.85 -8.14 7.79
C GLU A 73 0.40 -7.22 8.94
N ASN A 74 0.93 -7.43 10.15
CA ASN A 74 0.64 -6.56 11.30
C ASN A 74 1.05 -5.10 11.05
N LEU A 75 2.23 -4.86 10.45
CA LEU A 75 2.69 -3.51 10.12
C LEU A 75 1.80 -2.82 9.05
N LEU A 76 1.18 -3.58 8.15
CA LEU A 76 0.21 -3.07 7.17
C LEU A 76 -1.14 -2.75 7.83
N GLU A 77 -1.63 -3.63 8.70
CA GLU A 77 -2.87 -3.43 9.44
C GLU A 77 -2.80 -2.15 10.30
N GLU A 78 -1.67 -1.96 10.99
CA GLU A 78 -1.38 -0.77 11.78
C GLU A 78 -0.97 0.46 10.94
N LYS A 79 -0.94 0.33 9.61
CA LYS A 79 -0.58 1.40 8.65
C LYS A 79 0.79 2.03 8.88
N ILE A 80 1.69 1.33 9.57
CA ILE A 80 3.09 1.73 9.77
C ILE A 80 3.83 1.64 8.44
N ILE A 81 3.50 0.63 7.63
CA ILE A 81 3.95 0.51 6.24
C ILE A 81 2.76 0.57 5.30
N ILE A 82 2.99 1.07 4.09
CA ILE A 82 1.96 1.25 3.07
C ILE A 82 2.41 0.66 1.74
N HIS A 83 1.45 0.31 0.89
CA HIS A 83 1.75 -0.02 -0.50
C HIS A 83 2.26 1.24 -1.21
N VAL A 84 3.43 1.13 -1.85
CA VAL A 84 3.89 2.16 -2.80
C VAL A 84 3.31 1.81 -4.13
N TRP A 85 2.43 2.66 -4.60
CA TRP A 85 1.85 2.53 -5.92
C TRP A 85 2.79 3.22 -6.90
N GLN A 86 3.12 2.54 -7.99
CA GLN A 86 3.72 3.21 -9.13
C GLN A 86 2.75 4.31 -9.58
N PRO A 87 3.19 5.57 -9.72
CA PRO A 87 2.33 6.66 -10.15
C PRO A 87 1.73 6.30 -11.51
N ASP A 88 0.40 6.28 -11.57
CA ASP A 88 -0.34 5.87 -12.75
C ASP A 88 -1.38 6.93 -13.13
N ARG A 89 -1.79 6.95 -14.40
CA ARG A 89 -2.77 7.89 -14.96
C ARG A 89 -4.08 7.95 -14.17
N TYR A 90 -4.40 6.89 -13.43
CA TYR A 90 -5.65 6.71 -12.70
C TYR A 90 -5.54 6.92 -11.17
N ASP A 91 -4.43 7.46 -10.66
CA ASP A 91 -4.19 7.67 -9.21
C ASP A 91 -5.37 8.31 -8.45
N ARG A 92 -6.04 9.30 -9.06
CA ARG A 92 -7.23 9.94 -8.46
C ARG A 92 -8.47 9.03 -8.39
N HIS A 93 -8.65 8.14 -9.36
CA HIS A 93 -9.72 7.14 -9.29
C HIS A 93 -9.40 6.08 -8.24
N ARG A 94 -8.11 5.80 -7.98
CA ARG A 94 -7.71 4.82 -6.95
C ARG A 94 -8.09 5.25 -5.55
N LEU A 95 -7.77 6.51 -5.20
CA LEU A 95 -8.16 7.11 -3.93
C LEU A 95 -9.68 7.06 -3.71
N PHE A 96 -10.48 7.23 -4.77
CA PHE A 96 -11.94 7.13 -4.69
C PHE A 96 -12.42 5.71 -4.31
N PHE A 97 -11.81 4.67 -4.88
CA PHE A 97 -12.19 3.29 -4.56
C PHE A 97 -11.75 2.86 -3.15
N GLU A 98 -10.58 3.29 -2.70
CA GLU A 98 -10.13 3.05 -1.32
C GLU A 98 -11.07 3.69 -0.28
N LEU A 99 -11.50 4.94 -0.51
CA LEU A 99 -12.49 5.60 0.35
C LEU A 99 -13.84 4.88 0.37
N SER A 100 -14.17 4.17 -0.72
CA SER A 100 -15.39 3.39 -0.87
C SER A 100 -15.29 1.99 -0.25
N LYS A 101 -14.15 1.63 0.35
CA LYS A 101 -13.81 0.29 0.86
C LYS A 101 -13.79 -0.83 -0.19
N ASP A 102 -13.76 -0.47 -1.46
CA ASP A 102 -13.62 -1.44 -2.55
C ASP A 102 -12.15 -1.70 -2.85
N ASN A 103 -11.81 -2.97 -3.11
CA ASN A 103 -10.46 -3.34 -3.49
C ASN A 103 -10.14 -2.79 -4.89
N HIS A 104 -9.43 -1.68 -4.91
CA HIS A 104 -9.09 -0.92 -6.10
C HIS A 104 -8.46 -1.76 -7.23
N GLU A 105 -7.58 -2.71 -6.92
CA GLU A 105 -6.95 -3.56 -7.94
C GLU A 105 -7.99 -4.42 -8.67
N THR A 106 -8.99 -4.93 -7.95
CA THR A 106 -10.07 -5.71 -8.54
C THR A 106 -10.97 -4.84 -9.43
N THR A 107 -11.25 -3.61 -9.02
CA THR A 107 -12.13 -2.69 -9.77
C THR A 107 -11.46 -2.14 -11.03
N MET A 108 -10.18 -1.77 -10.98
CA MET A 108 -9.46 -1.35 -12.19
C MET A 108 -9.24 -2.50 -13.16
N SER A 109 -8.93 -3.69 -12.66
CA SER A 109 -8.84 -4.89 -13.49
C SER A 109 -10.18 -5.16 -14.17
N ALA A 110 -11.29 -5.07 -13.43
CA ALA A 110 -12.64 -5.20 -13.97
C ALA A 110 -12.95 -4.16 -15.05
N LEU A 111 -12.58 -2.88 -14.84
CA LEU A 111 -12.77 -1.82 -15.85
C LEU A 111 -11.92 -2.06 -17.10
N SER A 112 -10.67 -2.46 -16.95
CA SER A 112 -9.80 -2.76 -18.09
C SER A 112 -10.24 -3.99 -18.89
N LEU A 113 -10.96 -4.93 -18.26
CA LEU A 113 -11.48 -6.14 -18.92
C LEU A 113 -12.91 -5.99 -19.42
N ALA A 114 -13.62 -4.93 -19.01
CA ALA A 114 -14.99 -4.69 -19.39
C ALA A 114 -15.10 -4.22 -20.86
N THR A 115 -16.13 -4.68 -21.56
CA THR A 115 -16.50 -4.21 -22.89
C THR A 115 -17.86 -3.54 -22.83
N VAL A 116 -17.95 -2.29 -23.28
CA VAL A 116 -19.19 -1.52 -23.28
C VAL A 116 -19.56 -1.11 -24.71
N GLY A 117 -20.75 -1.52 -25.17
CA GLY A 117 -21.31 -1.10 -26.44
C GLY A 117 -22.09 0.22 -26.30
N ILE A 118 -21.67 1.26 -27.01
CA ILE A 118 -22.35 2.56 -27.03
C ILE A 118 -23.27 2.61 -28.26
N MET A 119 -24.58 2.51 -28.04
CA MET A 119 -25.58 2.59 -29.10
C MET A 119 -26.05 4.04 -29.28
N GLY A 120 -25.56 4.67 -30.35
CA GLY A 120 -25.84 6.06 -30.70
C GLY A 120 -24.71 7.00 -30.30
N THR A 121 -24.21 7.77 -31.26
CA THR A 121 -23.06 8.69 -31.11
C THR A 121 -23.48 10.17 -31.10
N GLY A 122 -24.71 10.46 -30.66
CA GLY A 122 -25.13 11.83 -30.38
C GLY A 122 -24.38 12.42 -29.18
N GLY A 123 -24.70 13.66 -28.78
CA GLY A 123 -23.96 14.37 -27.73
C GLY A 123 -23.82 13.61 -26.40
N ILE A 124 -24.82 12.79 -26.03
CA ILE A 124 -24.76 11.93 -24.84
C ILE A 124 -23.78 10.76 -25.06
N GLY A 125 -23.89 10.06 -26.19
CA GLY A 125 -23.05 8.90 -26.50
C GLY A 125 -21.57 9.25 -26.63
N SER A 126 -21.25 10.38 -27.26
CA SER A 126 -19.86 10.88 -27.35
C SER A 126 -19.29 11.25 -25.98
N ASN A 127 -20.06 11.91 -25.12
CA ASN A 127 -19.61 12.25 -23.77
C ASN A 127 -19.37 11.01 -22.92
N VAL A 128 -20.27 10.03 -22.99
CA VAL A 128 -20.12 8.75 -22.29
C VAL A 128 -18.90 8.00 -22.80
N ALA A 129 -18.66 7.96 -24.12
CA ALA A 129 -17.47 7.32 -24.69
C ALA A 129 -16.16 7.93 -24.16
N ILE A 130 -16.10 9.27 -24.10
CA ILE A 130 -14.92 10.00 -23.62
C ILE A 130 -14.68 9.71 -22.13
N LEU A 131 -15.74 9.73 -21.31
CA LEU A 131 -15.63 9.47 -19.87
C LEU A 131 -15.18 8.03 -19.58
N LEU A 132 -15.74 7.04 -20.29
CA LEU A 132 -15.35 5.64 -20.13
C LEU A 132 -13.89 5.40 -20.55
N ALA A 133 -13.46 6.01 -21.67
CA ALA A 133 -12.07 5.92 -22.11
C ALA A 133 -11.11 6.61 -21.13
N ALA A 134 -11.49 7.75 -20.54
CA ALA A 134 -10.70 8.46 -19.54
C ALA A 134 -10.64 7.72 -18.18
N ALA A 135 -11.61 6.86 -17.89
CA ALA A 135 -11.66 6.02 -16.70
C ALA A 135 -10.84 4.72 -16.81
N GLY A 136 -10.27 4.42 -17.99
CA GLY A 136 -9.41 3.25 -18.19
C GLY A 136 -10.12 2.00 -18.71
N LEU A 137 -11.34 2.14 -19.23
CA LEU A 137 -12.06 1.06 -19.89
C LEU A 137 -11.34 0.70 -21.21
N ALA A 138 -10.93 -0.57 -21.37
CA ALA A 138 -10.17 -0.95 -22.54
C ALA A 138 -11.06 -0.95 -23.80
N ASN A 139 -10.52 -0.41 -24.89
CA ASN A 139 -11.14 -0.55 -26.19
C ASN A 139 -10.95 -2.00 -26.67
N SER A 140 -12.01 -2.82 -26.65
CA SER A 140 -12.00 -4.05 -27.42
C SER A 140 -11.86 -3.68 -28.91
N ARG A 141 -10.75 -4.06 -29.53
CA ARG A 141 -10.70 -4.24 -30.98
C ARG A 141 -11.28 -5.60 -31.33
#